data_AF-A0A355U7H4-F1
#
_entry.id   AF-A0A355U7H4-F1
#
_cell.length_a   1.000
_cell.length_b   1.000
_cell.length_c   1.000
_cell.angle_alpha   90.00
_cell.angle_beta   90.00
_cell.angle_gamma   90.00
#
_symmetry.space_group_name_H-M   'P 1'
#
loop_
_entity.id
_entity.type
_entity.pdbx_description
1 polymer ?
#
loop_
_entity_poly.entity_id
_entity_poly.type
_entity_poly.pdbx_seq_one_letter_code
_entity_poly.pdbx_strand_id
1 'polypeptide(L)'
;MHKLCILLLALVFIGEGCNSNDQSANASFGKLSKDAHSFANFNEARTTHLNLDLTVDFAQKVLQGKATWDIEKTAKAKKLILDIGDLSIHEITLDSGITAQYTLGSADSIKGKALTISLKPTTTRVTIHYSTSPQAKALQWLAPEQTLGKVHPFLFSQSQAILARTWVPCQDAPGVKFTYEA
;
A
#
# COMPACT_ATOMS: atom_id res chain seq x y z
N MET A 1 58.21 -39.57 -44.53
CA MET A 1 58.70 -38.66 -43.46
C MET A 1 57.66 -37.58 -43.25
N HIS A 2 57.29 -37.37 -41.99
CA HIS A 2 56.11 -36.63 -41.52
C HIS A 2 56.17 -35.14 -41.85
N LYS A 3 55.07 -34.55 -42.35
CA LYS A 3 54.63 -33.21 -41.96
C LYS A 3 53.10 -33.15 -41.85
N LEU A 4 52.69 -33.29 -40.59
CA LEU A 4 51.43 -32.91 -39.98
C LEU A 4 51.30 -31.37 -39.99
N CYS A 5 50.11 -30.82 -40.24
CA CYS A 5 49.50 -29.78 -39.38
C CYS A 5 48.19 -29.20 -39.95
N ILE A 6 47.09 -29.64 -39.32
CA ILE A 6 45.97 -28.85 -38.77
C ILE A 6 45.11 -28.05 -39.77
N LEU A 7 43.98 -28.66 -40.12
CA LEU A 7 42.79 -28.00 -40.66
C LEU A 7 42.00 -27.41 -39.47
N LEU A 8 41.94 -26.07 -39.34
CA LEU A 8 41.11 -25.40 -38.35
C LEU A 8 39.65 -25.40 -38.85
N LEU A 9 38.80 -26.20 -38.22
CA LEU A 9 37.34 -26.15 -38.44
C LEU A 9 36.77 -25.00 -37.60
N ALA A 10 36.41 -23.89 -38.23
CA ALA A 10 35.70 -22.81 -37.56
C ALA A 10 34.21 -23.18 -37.42
N LEU A 11 33.78 -23.56 -36.21
CA LEU A 11 32.36 -23.66 -35.87
C LEU A 11 31.80 -22.23 -35.70
N VAL A 12 30.96 -21.82 -36.64
CA VAL A 12 30.12 -20.62 -36.52
C VAL A 12 28.93 -20.97 -35.64
N PHE A 13 28.97 -20.56 -34.38
CA PHE A 13 27.80 -20.57 -33.50
C PHE A 13 26.89 -19.40 -33.86
N ILE A 14 25.74 -19.70 -34.45
CA ILE A 14 24.65 -18.73 -34.66
C ILE A 14 24.02 -18.50 -33.28
N GLY A 15 24.34 -17.36 -32.67
CA GLY A 15 23.66 -16.90 -31.47
C GLY A 15 22.27 -16.40 -31.83
N GLU A 16 21.23 -17.16 -31.47
CA GLU A 16 19.87 -16.64 -31.40
C GLU A 16 19.82 -15.61 -30.26
N GLY A 17 19.83 -14.33 -30.62
CA GLY A 17 19.54 -13.26 -29.68
C GLY A 17 18.12 -13.39 -29.17
N CYS A 18 17.96 -13.55 -27.85
CA CYS A 18 16.67 -13.46 -27.21
C CYS A 18 16.07 -12.07 -27.44
N ASN A 19 15.08 -12.01 -28.32
CA ASN A 19 14.20 -10.86 -28.48
C ASN A 19 13.31 -10.77 -27.24
N SER A 20 13.67 -9.94 -26.26
CA SER A 20 12.81 -9.66 -25.11
C SER A 20 11.73 -8.66 -25.51
N ASN A 21 10.74 -9.15 -26.27
CA ASN A 21 9.45 -8.49 -26.44
C ASN A 21 8.47 -9.03 -25.40
N ASP A 22 7.79 -8.10 -24.73
CA ASP A 22 6.56 -8.23 -23.94
C ASP A 22 6.56 -9.18 -22.73
N GLN A 23 6.78 -8.60 -21.54
CA GLN A 23 6.10 -9.02 -20.31
C GLN A 23 5.59 -7.82 -19.51
N SER A 24 4.67 -7.04 -20.10
CA SER A 24 3.85 -6.06 -19.38
C SER A 24 2.38 -6.49 -19.28
N ALA A 25 2.14 -7.80 -19.13
CA ALA A 25 0.78 -8.32 -18.96
C ALA A 25 0.79 -9.62 -18.14
N ASN A 26 0.99 -9.49 -16.82
CA ASN A 26 0.46 -10.34 -15.73
C ASN A 26 1.39 -10.24 -14.51
N ALA A 27 1.25 -9.17 -13.71
CA ALA A 27 1.91 -9.12 -12.41
C ALA A 27 1.32 -10.20 -11.51
N SER A 28 1.97 -11.36 -11.49
CA SER A 28 1.77 -12.42 -10.50
C SER A 28 2.83 -12.22 -9.41
N PHE A 29 2.60 -11.28 -8.51
CA PHE A 29 3.43 -11.13 -7.31
C PHE A 29 3.32 -12.37 -6.41
N GLY A 30 4.41 -12.71 -5.73
CA GLY A 30 4.49 -13.90 -4.88
C GLY A 30 3.39 -13.92 -3.81
N LYS A 31 2.79 -15.09 -3.60
CA LYS A 31 1.73 -15.30 -2.61
C LYS A 31 2.29 -15.18 -1.19
N LEU A 32 1.67 -14.34 -0.37
CA LEU A 32 1.98 -14.20 1.04
C LEU A 32 1.08 -15.10 1.89
N SER A 33 1.56 -15.51 3.05
CA SER A 33 0.75 -16.19 4.07
C SER A 33 -0.44 -15.31 4.47
N LYS A 34 -1.59 -15.94 4.72
CA LYS A 34 -2.76 -15.23 5.23
C LYS A 34 -2.47 -14.66 6.62
N ASP A 35 -2.99 -13.48 6.91
CA ASP A 35 -2.93 -12.86 8.23
C ASP A 35 -4.33 -12.83 8.84
N ALA A 36 -4.48 -13.37 10.06
CA ALA A 36 -5.76 -13.41 10.77
C ALA A 36 -6.22 -12.03 11.27
N HIS A 37 -5.30 -11.08 11.41
CA HIS A 37 -5.53 -9.74 11.97
C HIS A 37 -5.76 -8.68 10.89
N SER A 38 -5.81 -9.05 9.62
CA SER A 38 -6.06 -8.15 8.50
C SER A 38 -7.24 -8.66 7.66
N PHE A 39 -8.06 -7.73 7.16
CA PHE A 39 -9.09 -7.99 6.17
C PHE A 39 -8.55 -7.94 4.72
N ALA A 40 -7.32 -7.47 4.54
CA ALA A 40 -6.78 -7.13 3.23
C ALA A 40 -6.65 -8.33 2.29
N ASN A 41 -6.93 -8.11 1.01
CA ASN A 41 -6.81 -9.10 -0.05
C ASN A 41 -5.46 -8.98 -0.80
N PHE A 42 -4.35 -8.85 -0.07
CA PHE A 42 -2.99 -8.62 -0.62
C PHE A 42 -2.42 -9.74 -1.51
N ASN A 43 -3.14 -10.84 -1.68
CA ASN A 43 -2.83 -11.89 -2.66
C ASN A 43 -3.59 -11.73 -3.99
N GLU A 44 -4.53 -10.77 -4.06
CA GLU A 44 -5.29 -10.42 -5.27
C GLU A 44 -4.97 -9.00 -5.73
N ALA A 45 -4.92 -8.04 -4.80
CA ALA A 45 -4.53 -6.65 -5.03
C ALA A 45 -3.66 -6.19 -3.85
N ARG A 46 -2.43 -5.73 -4.13
CA ARG A 46 -1.41 -5.40 -3.14
C ARG A 46 -0.91 -3.98 -3.31
N THR A 47 -0.79 -3.26 -2.20
CA THR A 47 -0.19 -1.91 -2.18
C THR A 47 1.33 -2.00 -2.23
N THR A 48 1.97 -1.14 -3.03
CA THR A 48 3.43 -1.16 -3.25
C THR A 48 4.13 0.15 -2.89
N HIS A 49 3.46 1.29 -3.04
CA HIS A 49 3.96 2.60 -2.65
C HIS A 49 2.85 3.47 -2.05
N LEU A 50 3.18 4.24 -1.01
CA LEU A 50 2.29 5.21 -0.38
C LEU A 50 2.84 6.63 -0.57
N ASN A 51 2.06 7.49 -1.22
CA ASN A 51 2.21 8.94 -1.07
C ASN A 51 1.20 9.44 -0.03
N LEU A 52 1.71 9.99 1.07
CA LEU A 52 0.92 10.43 2.21
C LEU A 52 0.99 11.95 2.35
N ASP A 53 -0.11 12.64 2.10
CA ASP A 53 -0.19 14.09 2.22
C ASP A 53 -1.19 14.43 3.33
N LEU A 54 -0.66 14.74 4.52
CA LEU A 54 -1.45 14.97 5.73
C LEU A 54 -1.10 16.30 6.39
N THR A 55 -2.15 17.00 6.81
CA THR A 55 -2.06 18.15 7.71
C THR A 55 -2.34 17.70 9.14
N VAL A 56 -1.52 18.19 10.08
CA VAL A 56 -1.68 17.95 11.51
C VAL A 56 -2.53 19.07 12.13
N ASP A 57 -3.68 18.72 12.72
CA ASP A 57 -4.49 19.66 13.51
C ASP A 57 -4.41 19.28 14.99
N PHE A 58 -3.61 20.04 15.75
CA PHE A 58 -3.46 19.85 17.20
C PHE A 58 -4.69 20.28 18.02
N ALA A 59 -5.52 21.19 17.50
CA ALA A 59 -6.71 21.66 18.20
C ALA A 59 -7.81 20.59 18.16
N GLN A 60 -8.04 20.02 16.98
CA GLN A 60 -9.00 18.93 16.79
C GLN A 60 -8.42 17.54 17.11
N LYS A 61 -7.08 17.44 17.23
CA LYS A 61 -6.34 16.16 17.41
C LYS A 61 -6.62 15.17 16.29
N VAL A 62 -6.56 15.65 15.05
CA VAL A 62 -6.76 14.83 13.85
C VAL A 62 -5.63 15.04 12.86
N LEU A 63 -5.35 13.99 12.09
CA LEU A 63 -4.65 14.12 10.82
C LEU A 63 -5.70 14.12 9.71
N GLN A 64 -5.55 15.00 8.73
CA GLN A 64 -6.48 15.12 7.62
C GLN A 64 -5.73 15.33 6.30
N GLY A 65 -6.22 14.70 5.23
CA GLY A 65 -5.59 14.80 3.92
C GLY A 65 -5.87 13.58 3.07
N LYS A 66 -4.84 13.03 2.42
CA LYS A 66 -5.00 11.90 1.51
C LYS A 66 -3.87 10.87 1.62
N ALA A 67 -4.24 9.62 1.39
CA ALA A 67 -3.32 8.51 1.14
C ALA A 67 -3.50 8.04 -0.31
N THR A 68 -2.45 8.14 -1.11
CA THR A 68 -2.42 7.65 -2.48
C THR A 68 -1.58 6.39 -2.56
N TRP A 69 -2.23 5.27 -2.86
CA TRP A 69 -1.62 3.97 -3.00
C TRP A 69 -1.38 3.63 -4.47
N ASP A 70 -0.13 3.33 -4.82
CA ASP A 70 0.16 2.52 -5.99
C ASP A 70 -0.12 1.05 -5.66
N ILE A 71 -0.73 0.34 -6.61
CA ILE A 71 -1.14 -1.05 -6.43
C ILE A 71 -0.67 -1.94 -7.57
N GLU A 72 -0.33 -3.17 -7.23
CA GLU A 72 -0.28 -4.29 -8.16
C GLU A 72 -1.51 -5.17 -7.96
N LYS A 73 -2.04 -5.75 -9.04
CA LYS A 73 -3.19 -6.64 -8.93
C LYS A 73 -3.17 -7.75 -9.98
N THR A 74 -3.75 -8.89 -9.61
CA THR A 74 -4.00 -9.98 -10.56
C THR A 74 -5.05 -9.55 -11.60
N ALA A 75 -5.07 -10.20 -12.76
CA ALA A 75 -6.06 -9.93 -13.81
C ALA A 75 -7.52 -10.08 -13.34
N LYS A 76 -7.77 -10.90 -12.31
CA LYS A 76 -9.11 -11.18 -11.78
C LYS A 76 -9.52 -10.27 -10.62
N ALA A 77 -8.60 -9.49 -10.06
CA ALA A 77 -8.89 -8.64 -8.92
C ALA A 77 -9.79 -7.46 -9.33
N LYS A 78 -10.98 -7.41 -8.71
CA LYS A 78 -12.00 -6.36 -8.92
C LYS A 78 -12.09 -5.38 -7.74
N LYS A 79 -11.33 -5.62 -6.68
CA LYS A 79 -11.40 -4.83 -5.45
C LYS A 79 -10.04 -4.74 -4.76
N LEU A 80 -9.82 -3.64 -4.09
CA LEU A 80 -8.78 -3.46 -3.07
C LEU A 80 -9.48 -3.45 -1.71
N ILE A 81 -8.99 -4.27 -0.77
CA ILE A 81 -9.46 -4.26 0.61
C ILE A 81 -8.32 -3.74 1.48
N LEU A 82 -8.61 -2.68 2.24
CA LEU A 82 -7.74 -2.08 3.22
C LEU A 82 -8.34 -2.25 4.62
N ASP A 83 -7.48 -2.28 5.63
CA ASP A 83 -7.85 -2.18 7.04
C ASP A 83 -8.00 -0.71 7.42
N ILE A 84 -9.08 -0.37 8.13
CA ILE A 84 -9.28 0.95 8.73
C ILE A 84 -9.74 0.84 10.18
N GLY A 85 -9.33 1.80 11.01
CA GLY A 85 -9.74 1.93 12.41
C GLY A 85 -10.29 3.32 12.69
N ASP A 86 -11.62 3.46 12.66
CA ASP A 86 -12.35 4.72 12.92
C ASP A 86 -11.88 5.92 12.09
N LEU A 87 -11.55 5.68 10.81
CA LEU A 87 -11.25 6.73 9.84
C LEU A 87 -12.55 7.28 9.24
N SER A 88 -12.63 8.61 9.11
CA SER A 88 -13.68 9.26 8.33
C SER A 88 -13.25 9.34 6.87
N ILE A 89 -13.91 8.60 6.00
CA ILE A 89 -13.63 8.57 4.56
C ILE A 89 -14.50 9.62 3.87
N HIS A 90 -13.86 10.56 3.18
CA HIS A 90 -14.53 11.67 2.51
C HIS A 90 -14.73 11.40 1.02
N GLU A 91 -13.69 10.90 0.35
CA GLU A 91 -13.72 10.58 -1.08
C GLU A 91 -12.68 9.49 -1.39
N ILE A 92 -12.98 8.65 -2.40
CA ILE A 92 -11.99 7.75 -2.98
C ILE A 92 -12.00 7.92 -4.49
N THR A 93 -10.83 8.08 -5.09
CA THR A 93 -10.64 8.17 -6.54
C THR A 93 -9.63 7.13 -7.05
N LEU A 94 -9.77 6.74 -8.31
CA LEU A 94 -8.87 5.85 -9.03
C LEU A 94 -8.09 6.64 -10.08
N ASP A 95 -6.81 6.32 -10.23
CA ASP A 95 -5.93 6.85 -11.27
C ASP A 95 -6.06 8.39 -11.42
N SER A 96 -6.45 8.90 -12.60
CA SER A 96 -6.62 10.33 -12.91
C SER A 96 -7.89 10.97 -12.31
N GLY A 97 -8.32 10.55 -11.12
CA GLY A 97 -9.42 11.19 -10.37
C GLY A 97 -10.82 10.60 -10.58
N ILE A 98 -10.92 9.37 -11.08
CA ILE A 98 -12.22 8.72 -11.27
C ILE A 98 -12.80 8.31 -9.92
N THR A 99 -13.96 8.84 -9.53
CA THR A 99 -14.63 8.43 -8.27
C THR A 99 -14.83 6.91 -8.19
N ALA A 100 -14.42 6.33 -7.07
CA ALA A 100 -14.50 4.90 -6.79
C ALA A 100 -15.71 4.59 -5.91
N GLN A 101 -16.41 3.50 -6.22
CA GLN A 101 -17.41 2.94 -5.30
C GLN A 101 -16.72 2.16 -4.19
N TYR A 102 -17.12 2.38 -2.95
CA TYR A 102 -16.59 1.66 -1.80
C TYR A 102 -17.66 1.26 -0.80
N THR A 103 -17.34 0.27 0.02
CA THR A 103 -18.16 -0.13 1.16
C THR A 103 -17.31 -0.29 2.41
N LEU A 104 -17.94 -0.05 3.56
CA LEU A 104 -17.37 -0.34 4.87
C LEU A 104 -17.99 -1.63 5.42
N GLY A 105 -17.15 -2.59 5.77
CA GLY A 105 -17.58 -3.81 6.42
C GLY A 105 -18.07 -3.59 7.86
N SER A 106 -18.64 -4.64 8.45
CA SER A 106 -19.01 -4.67 9.87
C SER A 106 -17.81 -4.38 10.77
N ALA A 107 -18.04 -3.69 11.87
CA ALA A 107 -17.01 -3.42 12.86
C ALA A 107 -16.58 -4.71 13.58
N ASP A 108 -15.27 -4.87 13.72
CA ASP A 108 -14.60 -5.86 14.54
C ASP A 108 -13.85 -5.12 15.66
N SER A 109 -13.98 -5.60 16.90
CA SER A 109 -13.44 -4.93 18.08
C SER A 109 -11.92 -4.87 18.12
N ILE A 110 -11.24 -5.76 17.39
CA ILE A 110 -9.78 -5.86 17.33
C ILE A 110 -9.29 -5.24 16.02
N LYS A 111 -9.86 -5.64 14.88
CA LYS A 111 -9.35 -5.33 13.54
C LYS A 111 -9.89 -4.02 12.97
N GLY A 112 -10.93 -3.43 13.55
CA GLY A 112 -11.61 -2.28 12.98
C GLY A 112 -12.58 -2.70 11.87
N LYS A 113 -12.50 -2.08 10.70
CA LYS A 113 -13.39 -2.36 9.56
C LYS A 113 -12.59 -2.64 8.29
N ALA A 114 -13.17 -3.42 7.40
CA ALA A 114 -12.69 -3.55 6.02
C ALA A 114 -13.21 -2.38 5.17
N LEU A 115 -12.31 -1.62 4.56
CA LEU A 115 -12.62 -0.68 3.49
C LEU A 115 -12.45 -1.40 2.14
N THR A 116 -13.57 -1.70 1.46
CA THR A 116 -13.56 -2.38 0.17
C THR A 116 -13.79 -1.39 -0.95
N ILE A 117 -12.81 -1.22 -1.84
CA ILE A 117 -12.80 -0.25 -2.94
C ILE A 117 -12.92 -1.01 -4.26
N SER A 118 -13.88 -0.64 -5.09
CA SER A 118 -14.05 -1.24 -6.42
C SER A 118 -12.95 -0.76 -7.37
N LEU A 119 -12.30 -1.70 -8.05
CA LEU A 119 -11.23 -1.42 -9.02
C LEU A 119 -11.71 -1.62 -10.45
N LYS A 120 -11.14 -0.84 -11.38
CA LYS A 120 -11.26 -1.11 -12.82
C LYS A 120 -10.13 -2.05 -13.28
N PRO A 121 -10.29 -2.73 -14.43
CA PRO A 121 -9.23 -3.58 -14.98
C PRO A 121 -7.89 -2.87 -15.17
N THR A 122 -7.89 -1.57 -15.45
CA THR A 122 -6.70 -0.76 -15.68
C THR A 122 -6.23 0.01 -14.44
N THR A 123 -6.88 -0.15 -13.29
CA THR A 123 -6.54 0.63 -12.10
C THR A 123 -5.16 0.26 -11.60
N THR A 124 -4.33 1.28 -11.43
CA THR A 124 -2.95 1.21 -10.92
C THR A 124 -2.77 2.02 -9.64
N ARG A 125 -3.66 3.00 -9.40
CA ARG A 125 -3.58 3.90 -8.25
C ARG A 125 -4.95 4.13 -7.61
N VAL A 126 -4.96 4.24 -6.28
CA VAL A 126 -6.14 4.56 -5.47
C VAL A 126 -5.80 5.68 -4.51
N THR A 127 -6.53 6.79 -4.56
CA THR A 127 -6.38 7.92 -3.64
C THR A 127 -7.57 7.98 -2.70
N ILE A 128 -7.31 8.09 -1.41
CA ILE A 128 -8.32 8.11 -0.35
C ILE A 128 -8.17 9.43 0.40
N HIS A 129 -9.19 10.28 0.33
CA HIS A 129 -9.30 11.48 1.15
C HIS A 129 -9.99 11.13 2.46
N TYR A 130 -9.33 11.43 3.57
CA TYR A 130 -9.81 11.01 4.89
C TYR A 130 -9.33 11.92 6.02
N SER A 131 -9.92 11.71 7.20
CA SER A 131 -9.40 12.23 8.45
C SER A 131 -9.42 11.15 9.53
N THR A 132 -8.49 11.26 10.47
CA THR A 132 -8.42 10.37 11.63
C THR A 132 -9.44 10.76 12.69
N SER A 133 -9.68 9.85 13.62
CA SER A 133 -10.41 10.12 14.85
C SER A 133 -9.47 10.68 15.92
N PRO A 134 -9.91 11.59 16.81
CA PRO A 134 -9.15 11.97 18.01
C PRO A 134 -8.85 10.79 18.94
N GLN A 135 -9.57 9.67 18.76
CA GLN A 135 -9.38 8.41 19.47
C GLN A 135 -8.52 7.41 18.68
N ALA A 136 -7.86 7.83 17.60
CA ALA A 136 -6.95 6.98 16.82
C ALA A 136 -5.87 6.38 17.75
N LYS A 137 -5.95 5.05 17.95
CA LYS A 137 -5.15 4.35 18.96
C LYS A 137 -3.64 4.41 18.71
N ALA A 138 -3.23 4.64 17.46
CA ALA A 138 -1.81 4.81 17.13
C ALA A 138 -1.28 6.21 17.45
N LEU A 139 -2.12 7.23 17.64
CA LEU A 139 -1.68 8.62 17.73
C LEU A 139 -1.74 9.13 19.16
N GLN A 140 -0.58 9.51 19.71
CA GLN A 140 -0.50 10.13 21.03
C GLN A 140 -0.30 11.63 20.89
N TRP A 141 -1.31 12.37 21.32
CA TRP A 141 -1.31 13.83 21.35
C TRP A 141 -0.94 14.31 22.76
N LEU A 142 0.13 15.11 22.87
CA LEU A 142 0.59 15.69 24.12
C LEU A 142 0.36 17.20 24.10
N ALA A 143 -0.26 17.71 25.17
CA ALA A 143 -0.38 19.14 25.41
C ALA A 143 1.00 19.74 25.76
N PRO A 144 1.20 21.07 25.59
CA PRO A 144 2.47 21.72 25.88
C PRO A 144 3.06 21.37 27.25
N GLU A 145 2.23 21.36 28.30
CA GLU A 145 2.61 21.03 29.67
C GLU A 145 3.12 19.60 29.87
N GLN A 146 2.81 18.68 28.95
CA GLN A 146 3.30 17.30 28.96
C GLN A 146 4.66 17.16 28.26
N THR A 147 5.12 18.19 27.53
CA THR A 147 6.44 18.21 26.88
C THR A 147 7.52 18.76 27.81
N LEU A 148 8.80 18.56 27.48
CA LEU A 148 9.91 19.17 28.24
C LEU A 148 9.91 20.70 28.10
N GLY A 149 9.64 21.20 26.89
CA GLY A 149 9.71 22.63 26.57
C GLY A 149 8.55 23.47 27.09
N LYS A 150 7.42 22.87 27.48
CA LYS A 150 6.22 23.53 28.05
C LYS A 150 5.51 24.56 27.16
N VAL A 151 6.03 24.83 25.95
CA VAL A 151 5.51 25.87 25.05
C VAL A 151 4.72 25.30 23.87
N HIS A 152 5.17 24.18 23.29
CA HIS A 152 4.56 23.60 22.09
C HIS A 152 3.99 22.20 22.36
N PRO A 153 2.88 21.82 21.71
CA PRO A 153 2.36 20.45 21.79
C PRO A 153 3.28 19.47 21.05
N PHE A 154 3.04 18.17 21.24
CA PHE A 154 3.81 17.12 20.59
C PHE A 154 2.89 15.99 20.11
N LEU A 155 3.20 15.42 18.95
CA LEU A 155 2.51 14.27 18.39
C LEU A 155 3.54 13.20 18.05
N PHE A 156 3.24 11.96 18.40
CA PHE A 156 3.94 10.80 17.84
C PHE A 156 2.97 9.66 17.56
N SER A 157 3.41 8.72 16.72
CA SER A 157 2.65 7.52 16.41
C SER A 157 3.30 6.25 16.98
N GLN A 158 2.47 5.27 17.31
CA GLN A 158 2.84 3.90 17.68
C GLN A 158 1.92 2.94 16.93
N SER A 159 2.40 2.44 15.79
CA SER A 159 1.56 1.66 14.87
C SER A 159 1.56 0.15 15.13
N GLN A 160 2.53 -0.38 15.88
CA GLN A 160 2.57 -1.81 16.21
C GLN A 160 1.48 -2.17 17.24
N ALA A 161 0.79 -3.31 17.13
CA ALA A 161 0.94 -4.34 16.09
C ALA A 161 0.10 -4.10 14.83
N ILE A 162 -1.10 -3.55 15.00
CA ILE A 162 -2.10 -3.37 13.94
C ILE A 162 -2.83 -2.03 14.09
N LEU A 163 -2.11 -1.02 14.56
CA LEU A 163 -2.68 0.31 14.81
C LEU A 163 -2.41 1.28 13.66
N ALA A 164 -1.57 0.92 12.67
CA ALA A 164 -1.37 1.74 11.47
C ALA A 164 -2.70 2.09 10.81
N ARG A 165 -3.62 1.11 10.71
CA ARG A 165 -4.98 1.27 10.20
C ARG A 165 -5.81 2.37 10.86
N THR A 166 -5.44 2.80 12.08
CA THR A 166 -6.17 3.85 12.82
C THR A 166 -5.82 5.26 12.38
N TRP A 167 -4.77 5.42 11.55
CA TRP A 167 -4.37 6.71 11.03
C TRP A 167 -3.95 6.71 9.56
N VAL A 168 -3.75 5.54 8.95
CA VAL A 168 -3.56 5.36 7.50
C VAL A 168 -4.46 4.21 7.03
N PRO A 169 -5.33 4.38 6.03
CA PRO A 169 -6.06 3.26 5.44
C PRO A 169 -5.08 2.38 4.65
N CYS A 170 -4.75 1.18 5.12
CA CYS A 170 -3.65 0.39 4.57
C CYS A 170 -3.88 -1.12 4.66
N GLN A 171 -3.05 -1.92 3.98
CA GLN A 171 -2.99 -3.37 4.19
C GLN A 171 -2.11 -3.64 5.42
N ASP A 172 -2.71 -3.55 6.61
CA ASP A 172 -2.01 -3.55 7.90
C ASP A 172 -1.65 -4.96 8.36
N ALA A 173 -0.78 -5.59 7.58
CA ALA A 173 -0.21 -6.92 7.80
C ALA A 173 1.31 -6.86 7.58
N PRO A 174 2.14 -7.37 8.49
CA PRO A 174 3.60 -7.23 8.44
C PRO A 174 4.25 -7.89 7.21
N GLY A 175 3.56 -8.84 6.56
CA GLY A 175 4.01 -9.48 5.33
C GLY A 175 3.88 -8.59 4.08
N VAL A 176 3.04 -7.55 4.13
CA VAL A 176 2.92 -6.56 3.06
C VAL A 176 3.96 -5.48 3.30
N LYS A 177 4.87 -5.29 2.35
CA LYS A 177 5.90 -4.24 2.38
C LYS A 177 5.62 -3.25 1.27
N PHE A 178 5.86 -1.97 1.54
CA PHE A 178 5.71 -0.88 0.61
C PHE A 178 6.75 0.20 0.92
N THR A 179 7.11 1.00 -0.08
CA THR A 179 7.87 2.25 0.12
C THR A 179 6.88 3.39 0.38
N TYR A 180 7.35 4.51 0.92
CA TYR A 180 6.48 5.68 1.12
C TYR A 180 7.22 7.01 0.94
N GLU A 181 6.44 8.04 0.64
CA GLU A 181 6.79 9.46 0.70
C GLU A 181 5.70 10.21 1.50
N ALA A 182 6.09 11.19 2.31
CA ALA A 182 5.20 11.95 3.19
C ALA A 182 5.71 13.37 3.45
#